data_AF-A0A4Q8BA54-F1
#
_entry.id   AF-A0A4Q8BA54-F1
#
_cell.length_a   1.000
_cell.length_b   1.000
_cell.length_c   1.000
_cell.angle_alpha   90.00
_cell.angle_beta   90.00
_cell.angle_gamma   90.00
#
_symmetry.space_group_name_H-M   'P 1'
#
loop_
_entity.id
_entity.type
_entity.pdbx_description
1 polymer ?
#
loop_
_entity_poly.entity_id
_entity_poly.type
_entity_poly.pdbx_seq_one_letter_code
_entity_poly.pdbx_strand_id
1 'polypeptide(L)'
;MSRPARPHVPMRPLWRCRACGAEWPCAAARLALLVEYRDDRPALLVYLGTVMHEAGEQLAQLNGHARPADLAERFLGWARARGRDPAGMSPPGASAPGGDDEVPDGTPRVTDREGETP
;
A
#
# COMPACT_ATOMS: atom_id res chain seq x y z
N MET A 1 -35.52 -4.49 10.42
CA MET A 1 -35.45 -3.54 9.29
C MET A 1 -34.04 -2.97 9.24
N SER A 2 -33.25 -3.32 8.23
CA SER A 2 -31.89 -2.78 8.06
C SER A 2 -32.00 -1.31 7.67
N ARG A 3 -31.39 -0.41 8.44
CA ARG A 3 -31.27 1.00 8.04
C ARG A 3 -30.59 1.07 6.67
N PRO A 4 -31.06 1.93 5.74
CA PRO A 4 -30.35 2.14 4.49
C PRO A 4 -28.91 2.56 4.81
N ALA A 5 -27.94 1.91 4.15
CA ALA A 5 -26.54 2.23 4.33
C ALA A 5 -26.32 3.70 3.95
N ARG A 6 -25.77 4.50 4.88
CA ARG A 6 -25.47 5.90 4.59
C ARG A 6 -24.39 5.96 3.50
N PRO A 7 -24.54 6.78 2.46
CA PRO A 7 -23.57 6.84 1.40
C PRO A 7 -22.24 7.39 1.94
N HIS A 8 -21.13 6.71 1.61
CA HIS A 8 -19.78 7.07 2.05
C HIS A 8 -19.17 8.17 1.17
N VAL A 9 -19.82 9.33 1.16
CA VAL A 9 -19.42 10.52 0.37
C VAL A 9 -18.38 11.39 1.10
N PRO A 10 -17.56 12.16 0.36
CA PRO A 10 -16.61 13.10 0.96
C PRO A 10 -17.36 14.27 1.61
N MET A 11 -16.86 14.71 2.76
CA MET A 11 -17.29 15.91 3.48
C MET A 11 -16.19 16.97 3.35
N ARG A 12 -16.52 18.08 2.69
CA ARG A 12 -15.63 19.24 2.56
C ARG A 12 -15.82 20.20 3.74
N PRO A 13 -14.78 20.95 4.16
CA PRO A 13 -13.41 20.99 3.62
C PRO A 13 -12.45 19.96 4.27
N LEU A 14 -12.93 19.14 5.20
CA LEU A 14 -12.10 18.23 6.00
C LEU A 14 -11.68 16.95 5.23
N TRP A 15 -12.32 16.68 4.09
CA TRP A 15 -12.12 15.47 3.28
C TRP A 15 -12.22 14.18 4.07
N ARG A 16 -13.19 14.14 4.98
CA ARG A 16 -13.58 12.96 5.76
C ARG A 16 -14.87 12.36 5.23
N CYS A 17 -15.13 11.10 5.54
CA CYS A 17 -16.35 10.43 5.14
C CYS A 17 -17.53 10.90 6.00
N ARG A 18 -18.64 11.29 5.36
CA ARG A 18 -19.87 11.69 6.07
C ARG A 18 -20.54 10.55 6.85
N ALA A 19 -20.33 9.31 6.44
CA ALA A 19 -20.95 8.14 7.06
C ALA A 19 -20.15 7.62 8.27
N CYS A 20 -18.82 7.54 8.17
CA CYS A 20 -17.99 6.93 9.21
C CYS A 20 -16.92 7.85 9.83
N GLY A 21 -16.74 9.09 9.34
CA GLY A 21 -15.77 10.04 9.89
C GLY A 21 -14.30 9.77 9.56
N ALA A 22 -13.97 8.59 9.02
CA ALA A 22 -12.62 8.27 8.54
C ALA A 22 -12.20 9.17 7.37
N GLU A 23 -10.90 9.26 7.08
CA GLU A 23 -10.42 9.98 5.90
C GLU A 23 -11.03 9.42 4.61
N TRP A 24 -11.48 10.32 3.74
CA TRP A 24 -12.02 9.94 2.45
C TRP A 24 -10.87 9.88 1.43
N PRO A 25 -10.75 8.80 0.63
CA PRO A 25 -11.68 7.67 0.49
C PRO A 25 -11.49 6.61 1.58
N CYS A 26 -12.55 6.34 2.35
CA CYS A 26 -12.59 5.25 3.33
C CYS A 26 -12.86 3.89 2.66
N ALA A 27 -12.62 2.77 3.34
CA ALA A 27 -12.75 1.43 2.75
C ALA A 27 -14.11 1.19 2.04
N ALA A 28 -15.23 1.58 2.66
CA ALA A 28 -16.54 1.44 2.04
C ALA A 28 -16.75 2.35 0.82
N ALA A 29 -16.21 3.58 0.84
CA ALA A 29 -16.22 4.46 -0.33
C ALA A 29 -15.41 3.87 -1.49
N ARG A 30 -14.22 3.30 -1.19
CA ARG A 30 -13.39 2.62 -2.19
C ARG A 30 -14.17 1.49 -2.84
N LEU A 31 -14.81 0.62 -2.06
CA LEU A 31 -15.63 -0.47 -2.59
C LEU A 31 -16.80 0.03 -3.44
N ALA A 32 -17.54 1.04 -2.98
CA ALA A 32 -18.64 1.62 -3.75
C ALA A 32 -18.16 2.18 -5.10
N LEU A 33 -17.05 2.90 -5.12
CA LEU A 33 -16.45 3.44 -6.35
C LEU A 33 -15.95 2.34 -7.29
N LEU A 34 -15.43 1.23 -6.75
CA LEU A 34 -15.04 0.08 -7.59
C LEU A 34 -16.24 -0.59 -8.25
N VAL A 35 -17.37 -0.66 -7.55
CA VAL A 35 -18.61 -1.22 -8.09
C VAL A 35 -19.20 -0.31 -9.15
N GLU A 36 -19.28 0.99 -8.86
CA GLU A 36 -19.83 2.01 -9.77
C GLU A 36 -19.03 2.10 -11.08
N TYR A 37 -17.69 2.10 -10.99
CA TYR A 37 -16.79 2.23 -12.14
C TYR A 37 -16.17 0.90 -12.57
N ARG A 38 -16.84 -0.22 -12.31
CA ARG A 38 -16.30 -1.57 -12.61
C ARG A 38 -15.97 -1.74 -14.11
N ASP A 39 -16.74 -1.09 -14.97
CA ASP A 39 -16.64 -1.18 -16.44
C ASP A 39 -15.84 -0.01 -17.06
N ASP A 40 -15.49 1.02 -16.28
CA ASP A 40 -14.74 2.19 -16.77
C ASP A 40 -13.68 2.65 -15.75
N ARG A 41 -12.56 1.93 -15.77
CA ARG A 41 -11.43 2.22 -14.89
C ARG A 41 -10.75 3.57 -15.17
N PRO A 42 -10.53 3.99 -16.43
CA PRO A 42 -10.05 5.32 -16.73
C PRO A 42 -10.94 6.42 -16.13
N ALA A 43 -12.26 6.32 -16.24
CA ALA A 43 -13.17 7.30 -15.64
C ALA A 43 -13.03 7.38 -14.11
N LEU A 44 -12.84 6.23 -13.43
CA LEU A 44 -12.55 6.24 -11.98
C LEU A 44 -11.27 7.03 -11.66
N LEU A 45 -10.21 6.83 -12.42
CA LEU A 45 -8.93 7.50 -12.19
C LEU A 45 -9.03 9.01 -12.45
N VAL A 46 -9.74 9.41 -13.50
CA VAL A 46 -10.03 10.82 -13.80
C VAL A 46 -10.83 11.45 -12.67
N TYR A 47 -11.93 10.79 -12.25
CA TYR A 47 -12.73 11.25 -11.12
C TYR A 47 -11.90 11.42 -9.85
N LEU A 48 -11.12 10.40 -9.46
CA LEU A 48 -10.27 10.46 -8.27
C LEU A 48 -9.18 11.52 -8.38
N GLY A 49 -8.63 11.75 -9.57
CA GLY A 49 -7.66 12.81 -9.82
C GLY A 49 -8.23 14.20 -9.58
N THR A 50 -9.44 14.47 -10.10
CA THR A 50 -10.15 15.73 -9.87
C THR A 50 -10.44 15.93 -8.38
N VAL A 51 -10.99 14.92 -7.71
CA VAL A 51 -11.32 15.01 -6.29
C VAL A 51 -10.07 15.16 -5.42
N MET A 52 -8.96 14.48 -5.76
CA MET A 52 -7.67 14.63 -5.10
C MET A 52 -7.10 16.05 -5.27
N HIS A 53 -7.28 16.66 -6.44
CA HIS A 53 -6.83 18.03 -6.69
C HIS A 53 -7.56 19.01 -5.75
N GLU A 54 -8.89 18.95 -5.74
CA GLU A 54 -9.73 19.76 -4.85
C GLU A 54 -9.44 19.51 -3.37
N ALA A 55 -9.15 18.26 -3.01
CA ALA A 55 -8.80 17.89 -1.65
C ALA A 55 -7.50 18.53 -1.19
N GLY A 56 -6.49 18.55 -2.04
CA GLY A 56 -5.23 19.19 -1.69
C GLY A 56 -5.37 20.70 -1.53
N GLU A 57 -6.16 21.39 -2.36
CA GLU A 57 -6.39 22.83 -2.22
C GLU A 57 -7.07 23.16 -0.89
N GLN A 58 -8.16 22.47 -0.57
CA GLN A 58 -8.91 22.73 0.67
C GLN A 58 -8.15 22.30 1.92
N LEU A 59 -7.42 21.18 1.88
CA LEU A 59 -6.59 20.78 3.01
C LEU A 59 -5.40 21.71 3.19
N ALA A 60 -4.80 22.24 2.12
CA ALA A 60 -3.74 23.24 2.23
C ALA A 60 -4.27 24.50 2.93
N GLN A 61 -5.47 24.98 2.57
CA GLN A 61 -6.10 26.13 3.24
C GLN A 61 -6.29 25.90 4.75
N LEU A 62 -6.53 24.66 5.19
CA LEU A 62 -6.67 24.30 6.61
C LEU A 62 -5.33 24.08 7.33
N ASN A 63 -4.27 23.71 6.61
CA ASN A 63 -2.97 23.30 7.17
C ASN A 63 -1.84 24.30 6.85
N GLY A 64 -2.12 25.60 6.93
CA GLY A 64 -1.09 26.62 6.74
C GLY A 64 -0.48 26.64 5.34
N HIS A 65 -1.30 26.40 4.31
CA HIS A 65 -0.95 26.34 2.89
C HIS A 65 -0.07 25.16 2.46
N ALA A 66 0.17 24.19 3.34
CA ALA A 66 0.89 22.97 3.00
C ALA A 66 -0.07 21.86 2.49
N ARG A 67 0.18 21.38 1.27
CA ARG A 67 -0.55 20.24 0.70
C ARG A 67 -0.06 18.93 1.35
N PRO A 68 -0.95 18.04 1.82
CA PRO A 68 -0.53 16.74 2.33
C PRO A 68 0.16 15.89 1.24
N ALA A 69 1.30 15.29 1.58
CA ALA A 69 2.14 14.54 0.64
C ALA A 69 1.47 13.23 0.15
N ASP A 70 0.71 12.56 1.02
CA ASP A 70 0.16 11.22 0.77
C ASP A 70 -1.15 11.20 -0.03
N LEU A 71 -1.55 12.33 -0.61
CA LEU A 71 -2.82 12.42 -1.36
C LEU A 71 -2.86 11.50 -2.57
N ALA A 72 -1.75 11.40 -3.32
CA ALA A 72 -1.69 10.55 -4.50
C ALA A 72 -1.87 9.07 -4.12
N GLU A 73 -1.18 8.61 -3.08
CA GLU A 73 -1.29 7.22 -2.61
C GLU A 73 -2.69 6.95 -2.05
N ARG A 74 -3.23 7.87 -1.23
CA ARG A 74 -4.55 7.73 -0.63
C ARG A 74 -5.68 7.63 -1.67
N PHE A 75 -5.66 8.49 -2.69
CA PHE A 75 -6.72 8.54 -3.69
C PHE A 75 -6.51 7.50 -4.80
N LEU A 76 -5.29 7.34 -5.29
CA LEU A 76 -5.01 6.58 -6.52
C LEU A 76 -4.32 5.23 -6.29
N GLY A 77 -3.62 5.03 -5.17
CA GLY A 77 -2.81 3.82 -4.92
C GLY A 77 -3.61 2.53 -5.04
N TRP A 78 -4.74 2.44 -4.34
CA TRP A 78 -5.66 1.30 -4.40
C TRP A 78 -6.43 1.18 -5.74
N ALA A 79 -6.56 2.29 -6.47
CA ALA A 79 -7.24 2.34 -7.76
C ALA A 79 -6.33 1.85 -8.90
N ARG A 80 -5.01 1.97 -8.76
CA ARG A 80 -4.05 1.46 -9.75
C ARG A 80 -3.72 -0.02 -9.56
N ALA A 81 -3.65 -0.48 -8.31
CA ALA A 81 -3.26 -1.86 -7.96
C ALA A 81 -4.18 -2.97 -8.50
N ARG A 82 -5.43 -2.66 -8.91
CA ARG A 82 -6.35 -3.66 -9.51
C ARG A 82 -6.29 -3.74 -11.04
N GLY A 83 -5.64 -2.78 -11.71
CA GLY A 83 -5.49 -2.80 -13.18
C GLY A 83 -4.21 -3.49 -13.65
N ARG A 84 -3.27 -3.71 -12.73
CA ARG A 84 -2.08 -4.53 -12.94
C ARG A 84 -2.18 -5.65 -11.92
N ASP A 85 -2.67 -6.80 -12.35
CA ASP A 85 -2.44 -8.02 -11.61
C ASP A 85 -1.10 -8.62 -12.09
N PRO A 86 0.01 -8.47 -11.33
CA PRO A 86 1.11 -9.41 -11.36
C PRO A 86 0.99 -10.43 -10.20
N ALA A 87 -0.20 -10.63 -9.62
CA ALA A 87 -0.43 -11.41 -8.41
C ALA A 87 -1.19 -12.74 -8.66
N GLY A 88 -1.51 -13.07 -9.91
CA GLY A 88 -1.95 -14.40 -10.35
C GLY A 88 -0.81 -15.43 -10.43
N MET A 89 0.42 -15.03 -10.13
CA MET A 89 1.55 -15.94 -9.92
C MET A 89 2.18 -15.68 -8.54
N SER A 90 1.53 -16.15 -7.48
CA SER A 90 2.29 -16.60 -6.32
C SER A 90 2.85 -17.98 -6.66
N PRO A 91 4.17 -18.18 -6.81
CA PRO A 91 4.70 -19.53 -6.93
C PRO A 91 4.43 -20.28 -5.61
N PRO A 92 3.81 -21.46 -5.62
CA PRO A 92 3.82 -22.34 -4.46
C PRO A 92 5.20 -23.00 -4.35
N GLY A 93 5.85 -22.84 -3.20
CA GLY A 93 6.83 -23.79 -2.70
C GLY A 93 8.22 -23.74 -3.33
N ALA A 94 9.11 -22.95 -2.73
CA ALA A 94 10.49 -23.41 -2.55
C ALA A 94 10.58 -23.89 -1.10
N SER A 95 10.23 -25.15 -0.87
CA SER A 95 10.55 -25.86 0.36
C SER A 95 12.06 -25.81 0.57
N ALA A 96 12.50 -25.27 1.70
CA ALA A 96 13.85 -25.50 2.18
C ALA A 96 14.03 -27.00 2.43
N PRO A 97 15.07 -27.67 1.89
CA PRO A 97 15.51 -28.92 2.46
C PRO A 97 16.38 -28.60 3.68
N GLY A 98 15.91 -29.04 4.85
CA GLY A 98 16.76 -29.25 6.01
C GLY A 98 17.37 -30.65 5.97
N GLY A 99 18.64 -30.73 6.37
CA GLY A 99 19.35 -31.95 6.80
C GLY A 99 19.99 -32.78 5.68
N ASP A 100 21.31 -32.93 5.68
CA ASP A 100 21.92 -34.03 6.45
C ASP A 100 23.42 -33.79 6.71
N ASP A 101 23.92 -34.57 7.65
CA ASP A 101 25.21 -34.66 8.33
C ASP A 101 26.43 -34.84 7.40
N GLU A 102 27.51 -34.09 7.63
CA GLU A 102 28.85 -34.64 7.34
C GLU A 102 29.90 -34.05 8.30
N VAL A 103 30.21 -34.82 9.35
CA VAL A 103 31.41 -34.69 10.17
C VAL A 103 32.52 -35.54 9.55
N PRO A 104 33.66 -34.95 9.17
CA PRO A 104 34.91 -35.70 9.16
C PRO A 104 35.86 -35.27 10.29
N ASP A 105 36.14 -36.26 11.12
CA ASP A 105 37.29 -36.43 12.01
C ASP A 105 38.63 -36.26 11.28
N GLY A 106 39.63 -35.66 11.96
CA GLY A 106 41.02 -35.70 11.48
C GLY A 106 41.86 -34.46 11.78
N THR A 107 42.22 -34.23 13.04
CA THR A 107 43.49 -33.54 13.40
C THR A 107 44.62 -34.57 13.15
N PRO A 108 45.89 -34.23 12.76
CA PRO A 108 46.66 -33.24 13.51
C PRO A 108 47.87 -32.51 12.87
N ARG A 109 48.21 -31.40 13.55
CA ARG A 109 49.54 -30.92 14.01
C ARG A 109 50.62 -30.31 13.07
N VAL A 110 51.22 -29.24 13.66
CA VAL A 110 52.58 -28.63 13.57
C VAL A 110 52.97 -27.92 12.28
N THR A 111 53.77 -26.84 12.24
CA THR A 111 54.77 -26.18 13.12
C THR A 111 54.77 -24.66 12.83
N ASP A 112 54.91 -23.81 13.84
CA ASP A 112 56.09 -22.93 14.09
C ASP A 112 56.50 -22.01 12.93
N ARG A 113 56.51 -20.68 13.16
CA ARG A 113 57.74 -19.87 13.29
C ARG A 113 57.48 -18.37 13.00
N GLU A 114 57.62 -17.57 14.07
CA GLU A 114 58.33 -16.28 14.20
C GLU A 114 58.20 -15.29 13.02
N GLY A 115 57.61 -14.10 13.15
CA GLY A 115 58.05 -13.01 14.03
C GLY A 115 59.03 -12.11 13.28
N GLU A 116 58.61 -10.95 12.76
CA GLU A 116 59.53 -9.86 12.46
C GLU A 116 58.78 -8.51 12.35
N THR A 117 59.16 -7.60 13.24
CA THR A 117 58.81 -6.17 13.28
C THR A 117 60.13 -5.42 13.22
N PRO A 118 60.19 -4.32 12.47
CA PRO A 118 60.96 -3.15 12.89
C PRO A 118 60.06 -2.00 13.36
#